data_AF-A0A269XJX9-F1
#
_entry.id   AF-A0A269XJX9-F1
#
_cell.length_a   1.000
_cell.length_b   1.000
_cell.length_c   1.000
_cell.angle_alpha   90.00
_cell.angle_beta   90.00
_cell.angle_gamma   90.00
#
_symmetry.space_group_name_H-M   'P 1'
#
loop_
_entity.id
_entity.type
_entity.pdbx_description
1 polymer ?
#
loop_
_entity_poly.entity_id
_entity_poly.type
_entity_poly.pdbx_seq_one_letter_code
_entity_poly.pdbx_strand_id
1 'polypeptide(L)'
;LLNSLRFGELSVKQNQRLLKGVVSGIGGYGNCIGIPTTAGEIEFDDRYDGNPLVNAMCVGVIDHDMVQKGTAKGVGNSVIYVGLKTGRDGIHGATFASEELTEESESKRPSVQIGDP
;
A
#
# COMPACT_ATOMS: atom_id res chain seq x y z
N LEU A 1 -4.14 -2.09 -12.48
CA LEU A 1 -4.51 -2.01 -11.05
C LEU A 1 -6.03 -2.05 -10.93
N LEU A 2 -6.52 -2.71 -9.90
CA LEU A 2 -7.92 -2.69 -9.47
C LEU A 2 -7.95 -2.39 -7.98
N ASN A 3 -8.73 -1.41 -7.54
CA ASN A 3 -8.74 -1.01 -6.14
C ASN A 3 -10.09 -1.31 -5.49
N SER A 4 -10.07 -1.85 -4.27
CA SER A 4 -11.26 -2.02 -3.43
C SER A 4 -11.10 -1.09 -2.22
N LEU A 5 -11.89 -0.03 -2.21
CA LEU A 5 -11.78 1.05 -1.25
C LEU A 5 -13.00 1.10 -0.35
N ARG A 6 -12.79 1.32 0.95
CA ARG A 6 -13.86 1.55 1.94
C ARG A 6 -13.52 2.77 2.79
N PHE A 7 -14.46 3.69 2.87
CA PHE A 7 -14.29 4.92 3.66
C PHE A 7 -15.52 5.17 4.51
N GLY A 8 -15.33 5.97 5.56
CA GLY A 8 -16.41 6.58 6.29
C GLY A 8 -17.25 7.55 5.45
N GLU A 9 -18.38 8.00 6.01
CA GLU A 9 -19.33 8.87 5.33
C GLU A 9 -18.69 10.20 4.89
N LEU A 10 -19.01 10.64 3.67
CA LEU A 10 -18.42 11.86 3.10
C LEU A 10 -18.97 13.16 3.69
N SER A 11 -19.96 13.10 4.58
CA SER A 11 -20.39 14.23 5.41
C SER A 11 -19.27 14.69 6.37
N VAL A 12 -18.34 13.80 6.72
CA VAL A 12 -17.20 14.10 7.59
C VAL A 12 -16.01 14.60 6.77
N LYS A 13 -15.50 15.80 7.09
CA LYS A 13 -14.38 16.43 6.37
C LYS A 13 -13.11 15.56 6.35
N GLN A 14 -12.86 14.81 7.43
CA GLN A 14 -11.71 13.94 7.53
C GLN A 14 -11.76 12.80 6.49
N ASN A 15 -12.92 12.19 6.26
CA ASN A 15 -13.10 11.13 5.27
C ASN A 15 -12.89 11.66 3.85
N GLN A 16 -13.35 12.89 3.56
CA GLN A 16 -13.07 13.54 2.29
C GLN A 16 -11.56 13.75 2.06
N ARG A 17 -10.81 14.10 3.12
CA ARG A 17 -9.36 14.26 3.07
C ARG A 17 -8.68 12.92 2.78
N LEU A 18 -9.08 11.86 3.48
CA LEU A 18 -8.55 10.49 3.29
C LEU A 18 -8.80 9.99 1.88
N LEU A 19 -10.03 10.11 1.36
CA LEU A 19 -10.38 9.73 0.01
C LEU A 19 -9.49 10.43 -1.03
N LYS A 20 -9.35 11.75 -0.93
CA LYS A 20 -8.50 12.54 -1.85
C LYS A 20 -7.04 12.09 -1.79
N GLY A 21 -6.51 11.88 -0.59
CA GLY A 21 -5.13 11.43 -0.39
C GLY A 21 -4.87 10.05 -0.99
N VAL A 22 -5.75 9.08 -0.73
CA VAL A 22 -5.63 7.72 -1.25
C VAL A 22 -5.72 7.69 -2.77
N VAL A 23 -6.72 8.34 -3.35
CA VAL A 23 -6.87 8.39 -4.82
C VAL A 23 -5.66 9.07 -5.48
N SER A 24 -5.17 10.17 -4.90
CA SER A 24 -3.97 10.85 -5.39
C SER A 24 -2.72 9.97 -5.28
N GLY A 25 -2.56 9.22 -4.18
CA GLY A 25 -1.41 8.33 -3.97
C GLY A 25 -1.40 7.16 -4.95
N ILE A 26 -2.55 6.49 -5.10
CA ILE A 26 -2.71 5.39 -6.07
C ILE A 26 -2.43 5.89 -7.49
N GLY A 27 -3.04 7.02 -7.87
CA GLY A 27 -2.87 7.62 -9.19
C GLY A 27 -1.42 8.06 -9.42
N GLY A 28 -0.82 8.75 -8.47
CA GLY A 28 0.58 9.19 -8.54
C GLY A 28 1.53 8.02 -8.77
N TYR A 29 1.42 6.97 -7.95
CA TYR A 29 2.29 5.80 -8.06
C TYR A 29 2.06 5.03 -9.37
N GLY A 30 0.81 4.66 -9.67
CA GLY A 30 0.47 3.88 -10.86
C GLY A 30 0.84 4.58 -12.17
N ASN A 31 0.64 5.90 -12.24
CA ASN A 31 0.98 6.69 -13.42
C ASN A 31 2.50 6.76 -13.65
N CYS A 32 3.32 6.93 -12.60
CA CYS A 32 4.78 6.98 -12.72
C CYS A 32 5.36 5.67 -13.26
N ILE A 33 4.88 4.53 -12.78
CA ILE A 33 5.35 3.21 -13.23
C ILE A 33 4.67 2.71 -14.52
N GLY A 34 3.75 3.49 -15.10
CA GLY A 34 3.04 3.15 -16.33
C GLY A 34 2.02 2.00 -16.20
N ILE A 35 1.50 1.74 -15.00
CA ILE A 35 0.48 0.70 -14.78
C ILE A 35 -0.89 1.36 -14.57
N PRO A 36 -1.84 1.22 -15.51
CA PRO A 36 -3.14 1.88 -15.41
C PRO A 36 -4.01 1.28 -14.31
N THR A 37 -4.81 2.11 -13.65
CA THR A 37 -5.97 1.65 -12.89
C THR A 37 -7.14 1.44 -13.84
N THR A 38 -7.56 0.19 -14.04
CA THR A 38 -8.54 -0.19 -15.07
C THR A 38 -9.94 -0.43 -14.53
N ALA A 39 -10.05 -0.69 -13.23
CA ALA A 39 -11.33 -0.92 -12.55
C ALA A 39 -11.17 -0.69 -11.04
N GLY A 40 -12.28 -0.81 -10.32
CA GLY A 40 -12.29 -0.77 -8.86
C GLY A 40 -13.71 -0.67 -8.31
N GLU A 41 -13.81 -0.73 -7.00
CA GLU A 41 -15.03 -0.52 -6.24
C GLU A 41 -14.76 0.45 -5.09
N ILE A 42 -15.81 1.16 -4.70
CA ILE A 42 -15.78 2.05 -3.55
C ILE A 42 -17.12 1.97 -2.82
N GLU A 43 -17.06 1.90 -1.50
CA GLU A 43 -18.23 1.91 -0.63
C GLU A 43 -17.99 2.83 0.57
N PHE A 44 -19.07 3.45 1.03
CA PHE A 44 -19.10 4.38 2.14
C PHE A 44 -20.04 3.85 3.22
N ASP A 45 -19.53 3.72 4.45
CA ASP A 45 -20.28 3.26 5.62
C ASP A 45 -19.58 3.81 6.87
N ASP A 46 -20.34 4.26 7.86
CA ASP A 46 -19.82 4.90 9.08
C ASP A 46 -18.85 4.02 9.88
N ARG A 47 -18.93 2.69 9.75
CA ARG A 47 -17.99 1.75 10.39
C ARG A 47 -16.54 1.90 9.93
N TYR A 48 -16.32 2.55 8.79
CA TYR A 48 -14.98 2.83 8.27
C TYR A 48 -14.44 4.20 8.69
N ASP A 49 -15.16 4.94 9.55
CA ASP A 49 -14.64 6.17 10.15
C ASP A 49 -13.35 5.89 10.94
N GLY A 50 -12.33 6.71 10.70
CA GLY A 50 -11.01 6.57 11.32
C GLY A 50 -10.16 5.41 10.77
N ASN A 51 -10.78 4.35 10.25
CA ASN A 51 -10.12 3.13 9.78
C ASN A 51 -10.59 2.74 8.35
N PRO A 52 -10.17 3.48 7.31
CA PRO A 52 -10.51 3.14 5.93
C PRO A 52 -9.79 1.87 5.48
N LEU A 53 -10.38 1.15 4.52
CA LEU A 53 -9.72 0.02 3.85
C LEU A 53 -9.23 0.44 2.46
N VAL A 54 -7.96 0.17 2.19
CA VAL A 54 -7.29 0.50 0.92
C VAL A 54 -6.63 -0.77 0.37
N ASN A 55 -7.41 -1.55 -0.38
CA ASN A 55 -6.91 -2.75 -1.03
C ASN A 55 -6.54 -2.45 -2.49
N ALA A 56 -5.30 -2.77 -2.88
CA ALA A 56 -4.80 -2.57 -4.24
C ALA A 56 -4.41 -3.90 -4.88
N MET A 57 -5.12 -4.30 -5.93
CA MET A 57 -4.84 -5.49 -6.72
C MET A 57 -4.07 -5.12 -7.99
N CYS A 58 -3.04 -5.90 -8.30
CA CYS A 58 -2.31 -5.83 -9.56
C CYS A 58 -2.50 -7.12 -10.36
N VAL A 59 -2.65 -6.98 -11.67
CA VAL A 59 -2.78 -8.12 -12.60
C VAL A 59 -1.73 -7.94 -13.69
N GLY A 60 -0.96 -8.99 -13.92
CA GLY A 60 0.02 -9.09 -15.00
C GLY A 60 -0.04 -10.47 -15.64
N VAL A 61 0.51 -10.58 -16.85
CA VAL A 61 0.62 -11.83 -17.59
C VAL A 61 2.05 -12.33 -17.49
N ILE A 62 2.21 -13.65 -17.35
CA ILE A 62 3.51 -14.32 -17.36
C ILE A 62 3.36 -15.67 -18.04
N ASP A 63 4.38 -16.08 -18.79
CA ASP A 63 4.44 -17.44 -19.32
C ASP A 63 4.64 -18.44 -18.17
N HIS A 64 3.96 -19.59 -18.24
CA HIS A 64 3.93 -20.55 -17.14
C HIS A 64 5.31 -21.11 -16.78
N ASP A 65 6.18 -21.27 -17.76
CA ASP A 65 7.56 -21.73 -17.60
C ASP A 65 8.49 -20.66 -17.01
N MET A 66 8.10 -19.38 -17.08
CA MET A 66 8.86 -18.26 -16.54
C MET A 66 8.51 -17.94 -15.08
N VAL A 67 7.54 -18.64 -14.48
CA VAL A 67 7.13 -18.43 -13.08
C VAL A 67 8.28 -18.77 -12.13
N GLN A 68 8.86 -17.73 -11.52
CA GLN A 68 9.89 -17.88 -10.49
C GLN A 68 9.26 -17.98 -9.10
N LYS A 69 9.78 -18.89 -8.26
CA LYS A 69 9.36 -19.04 -6.86
C LYS A 69 10.36 -18.36 -5.94
N GLY A 70 9.88 -17.68 -4.90
CA GLY A 70 10.71 -17.08 -3.85
C GLY A 70 11.32 -18.12 -2.90
N THR A 71 12.15 -19.03 -3.40
CA THR A 71 12.84 -20.04 -2.58
C THR A 71 14.35 -19.96 -2.76
N ALA A 72 15.09 -19.83 -1.66
CA ALA A 72 16.55 -19.95 -1.66
C ALA A 72 16.95 -21.44 -1.56
N LYS A 73 17.79 -21.91 -2.47
CA LYS A 73 18.32 -23.28 -2.48
C LYS A 73 19.80 -23.29 -2.85
N GLY A 74 20.55 -24.26 -2.31
CA GLY A 74 21.98 -24.47 -2.59
C GLY A 74 22.90 -23.65 -1.67
N VAL A 75 23.87 -24.33 -1.04
CA VAL A 75 24.88 -23.70 -0.19
C VAL A 75 25.89 -22.95 -1.06
N GLY A 76 26.28 -21.74 -0.65
CA GLY A 76 27.28 -20.92 -1.34
C GLY A 76 26.71 -19.96 -2.40
N ASN A 77 25.41 -20.00 -2.68
CA ASN A 77 24.77 -19.06 -3.59
C ASN A 77 24.72 -17.64 -2.98
N SER A 78 25.02 -16.63 -3.81
CA SER A 78 24.97 -15.23 -3.41
C SER A 78 23.54 -14.72 -3.28
N VAL A 79 23.30 -13.86 -2.29
CA VAL A 79 22.08 -13.06 -2.16
C VAL A 79 22.41 -11.64 -2.59
N ILE A 80 21.68 -11.13 -3.58
CA ILE A 80 21.94 -9.81 -4.15
C ILE A 80 20.82 -8.86 -3.73
N TYR A 81 21.20 -7.73 -3.13
CA TYR A 81 20.31 -6.61 -2.86
C TYR A 81 20.42 -5.61 -4.02
N VAL A 82 19.30 -5.32 -4.69
CA VAL A 82 19.24 -4.37 -5.80
C VAL A 82 18.05 -3.44 -5.58
N GLY A 83 18.27 -2.13 -5.72
CA GLY A 83 17.25 -1.10 -5.53
C GLY A 83 17.84 0.14 -4.86
N LEU A 84 16.96 0.96 -4.28
CA LEU A 84 17.36 2.15 -3.53
C LEU A 84 18.14 1.79 -2.26
N LYS A 85 18.93 2.75 -1.76
CA LYS A 85 19.63 2.59 -0.48
C LYS A 85 18.61 2.46 0.66
N THR A 86 18.90 1.60 1.62
CA THR A 86 18.07 1.46 2.82
C THR A 86 18.03 2.78 3.59
N GLY A 87 16.84 3.33 3.76
CA GLY A 87 16.56 4.56 4.52
C GLY A 87 16.06 4.29 5.94
N ARG A 88 15.47 5.31 6.56
CA ARG A 88 14.79 5.20 7.87
C ARG A 88 13.28 4.99 7.75
N ASP A 89 12.76 4.90 6.53
CA ASP A 89 11.33 4.81 6.26
C ASP A 89 10.79 3.42 6.59
N GLY A 90 9.62 3.34 7.22
CA GLY A 90 8.95 2.07 7.51
C GLY A 90 9.54 1.26 8.66
N ILE A 91 10.45 1.84 9.46
CA ILE A 91 10.97 1.18 10.67
C ILE A 91 9.78 0.92 11.62
N HIS A 92 9.65 -0.32 12.09
CA HIS A 92 8.51 -0.84 12.86
C HIS A 92 7.15 -0.92 12.13
N GLY A 93 7.12 -0.80 10.79
CA GLY A 93 5.88 -0.83 10.02
C GLY A 93 5.04 -2.11 10.21
N ALA A 94 5.68 -3.28 10.32
CA ALA A 94 4.97 -4.55 10.56
C ALA A 94 4.30 -4.60 11.94
N THR A 95 4.97 -4.04 12.96
CA THR A 95 4.42 -3.93 14.32
C THR A 95 3.28 -2.92 14.33
N PHE A 96 3.46 -1.76 13.71
CA PHE A 96 2.44 -0.72 13.60
C PHE A 96 1.16 -1.22 12.91
N ALA A 97 1.31 -2.01 11.84
CA ALA A 97 0.18 -2.62 11.14
C ALA A 97 -0.59 -3.67 11.97
N SER A 98 -0.05 -4.09 13.11
CA SER A 98 -0.62 -5.11 14.00
C SER A 98 -1.11 -4.53 15.34
N GLU A 99 -0.93 -3.23 15.58
CA GLU A 99 -1.34 -2.55 16.82
C GLU A 99 -2.68 -1.83 16.62
N GLU A 100 -3.45 -1.66 17.71
CA GLU A 100 -4.61 -0.77 17.69
C GLU A 100 -4.16 0.69 17.54
N LEU A 101 -4.78 1.41 16.61
CA LEU A 101 -4.52 2.82 16.38
C LEU A 101 -5.22 3.66 17.45
N THR A 102 -4.44 4.33 18.30
CA THR A 102 -4.93 5.29 19.30
C THR A 102 -4.47 6.72 18.94
N GLU A 103 -4.92 7.74 19.68
CA GLU A 103 -4.44 9.11 19.47
C GLU A 103 -2.90 9.24 19.64
N GLU A 104 -2.29 8.41 20.48
CA GLU A 104 -0.82 8.37 20.65
C GLU A 104 -0.08 7.84 19.40
N SER A 105 -0.78 7.07 18.56
CA SER A 105 -0.23 6.54 17.31
C SER A 105 0.06 7.63 16.27
N GLU A 106 -0.42 8.86 16.43
CA GLU A 106 -0.03 9.99 15.57
C GLU A 106 1.48 10.28 15.59
N SER A 107 2.16 9.97 16.70
CA SER A 107 3.62 10.09 16.81
C SER A 107 4.38 9.04 16.00
N LYS A 108 3.72 7.95 15.58
CA LYS A 108 4.27 6.82 14.83
C LYS A 108 4.22 6.99 13.30
N ARG A 109 3.90 8.20 12.81
CA ARG A 109 3.98 8.57 11.37
C ARG A 109 5.29 8.12 10.66
N PRO A 110 6.48 8.09 11.29
CA PRO A 110 7.71 7.58 10.65
C PRO A 110 7.68 6.09 10.25
N SER A 111 6.72 5.31 10.77
CA SER A 111 6.54 3.90 10.42
C SER A 111 5.84 3.69 9.07
N VAL A 112 5.40 4.78 8.41
CA VAL A 112 4.85 4.74 7.05
C VAL A 112 5.99 4.83 6.03
N GLN A 113 5.97 3.94 5.04
CA GLN A 113 6.94 3.95 3.94
C GLN A 113 6.60 5.03 2.91
N ILE A 114 7.62 5.73 2.43
CA ILE A 114 7.50 6.66 1.30
C ILE A 114 7.98 5.93 0.04
N GLY A 115 7.07 5.76 -0.92
CA GLY A 115 7.40 5.18 -2.21
C GLY A 115 8.02 6.20 -3.16
N ASP A 116 9.00 5.76 -3.97
CA ASP A 116 9.60 6.53 -5.07
C ASP A 116 9.39 5.75 -6.39
N PRO A 117 8.22 5.94 -7.04
CA PRO A 117 7.80 5.22 -8.25
C PRO A 117 8.40 5.75 -9.55
#